data_AF-A0A7J9IC69-F1
#
_entry.id   AF-A0A7J9IC69-F1
#
_cell.length_a   1.000
_cell.length_b   1.000
_cell.length_c   1.000
_cell.angle_alpha   90.00
_cell.angle_beta   90.00
_cell.angle_gamma   90.00
#
_symmetry.space_group_name_H-M   'P 1'
#
loop_
_entity.id
_entity.type
_entity.pdbx_description
1 polymer ?
#
loop_
_entity_poly.entity_id
_entity_poly.type
_entity_poly.pdbx_seq_one_letter_code
_entity_poly.pdbx_strand_id
1 'polypeptide(L)'
;MNLRDGLHYYEVYGIDYKAPWRGPLFRIPITITKPKAVMNRPPLVSFSRMSFLPGHIERRYIEVPLGASWVEATIRTSGFDTTRRFFIDTIQICPLRRPIKLERVITFSSPTAKSFAFPVVGGQTMELAIAQFWSSGMGSHETTIVDFE
;
A
#
# COMPACT_ATOMS: atom_id res chain seq x y z
N MET A 1 18.90 10.88 12.19
CA MET A 1 17.70 11.66 11.80
C MET A 1 17.34 11.28 10.37
N ASN A 2 16.61 10.18 10.18
CA ASN A 2 16.18 9.73 8.84
C ASN A 2 14.90 8.91 9.01
N LEU A 3 13.84 9.24 8.27
CA LEU A 3 12.57 8.49 8.33
C LEU A 3 12.79 7.09 7.71
N ARG A 4 12.07 6.08 8.20
CA ARG A 4 12.03 4.76 7.53
C ARG A 4 11.14 4.83 6.29
N ASP A 5 11.24 3.86 5.40
CA ASP A 5 10.31 3.77 4.26
C ASP A 5 8.87 3.58 4.77
N GLY A 6 7.90 4.22 4.14
CA GLY A 6 6.50 4.18 4.54
C GLY A 6 5.84 5.57 4.65
N LEU A 7 4.69 5.60 5.30
CA LEU A 7 3.92 6.81 5.58
C LEU A 7 4.27 7.33 6.98
N HIS A 8 4.52 8.62 7.08
CA HIS A 8 4.74 9.32 8.34
C HIS A 8 3.77 10.47 8.44
N TYR A 9 3.14 10.62 9.60
CA TYR A 9 2.17 11.66 9.86
C TYR A 9 2.58 12.44 11.11
N TYR A 10 2.46 13.75 11.04
CA TYR A 10 2.62 14.65 12.18
C TYR A 10 1.71 15.86 12.02
N GLU A 11 1.50 16.61 13.10
CA GLU A 11 0.69 17.83 13.08
C GLU A 11 1.40 18.94 13.84
N VAL A 12 1.37 20.15 13.29
CA VAL A 12 1.74 21.36 14.03
C VAL A 12 0.48 22.01 14.57
N TYR A 13 0.48 22.29 15.87
CA TYR A 13 -0.68 22.85 16.57
C TYR A 13 -0.53 24.35 16.82
N GLY A 14 -1.58 25.11 16.49
CA GLY A 14 -1.76 26.46 17.01
C GLY A 14 -2.64 26.41 18.27
N ILE A 15 -2.08 26.74 19.44
CA ILE A 15 -2.81 26.75 20.72
C ILE A 15 -2.95 28.17 21.27
N ASP A 16 -4.01 28.43 22.05
CA ASP A 16 -4.11 29.63 22.87
C ASP A 16 -3.24 29.47 24.12
N TYR A 17 -2.20 30.28 24.28
CA TYR A 17 -1.30 30.18 25.43
C TYR A 17 -2.00 30.52 26.76
N LYS A 18 -3.05 31.35 26.74
CA LYS A 18 -3.82 31.71 27.94
C LYS A 18 -4.83 30.65 28.33
N ALA A 19 -5.24 29.80 27.38
CA ALA A 19 -6.19 28.73 27.61
C ALA A 19 -5.83 27.40 26.92
N PRO A 20 -4.66 26.76 27.21
CA PRO A 20 -4.20 25.56 26.52
C PRO A 20 -5.14 24.35 26.68
N TRP A 21 -5.92 24.31 27.77
CA TRP A 21 -6.88 23.24 28.07
C TRP A 21 -8.02 23.15 27.05
N ARG A 22 -8.22 24.18 26.22
CA ARG A 22 -9.22 24.18 25.13
C ARG A 22 -8.76 23.36 23.92
N GLY A 23 -7.51 22.89 23.92
CA GLY A 23 -6.91 22.19 22.78
C GLY A 23 -6.48 23.14 21.65
N PRO A 24 -6.07 22.60 20.50
CA PRO A 24 -5.60 23.39 19.36
C PRO A 24 -6.73 24.14 18.66
N LEU A 25 -6.50 25.43 18.39
CA LEU A 25 -7.35 26.31 17.58
C LEU A 25 -7.33 25.90 16.11
N PHE A 26 -6.16 25.49 15.62
CA PHE A 26 -5.97 24.92 14.29
C PHE A 26 -4.84 23.90 14.28
N ARG A 27 -4.84 23.06 13.25
CA ARG A 27 -3.83 22.02 13.01
C ARG A 27 -3.30 22.15 11.59
N ILE A 28 -1.98 22.03 11.43
CA ILE A 28 -1.33 21.93 10.13
C ILE A 28 -0.84 20.48 9.98
N PRO A 29 -1.51 19.65 9.16
CA PRO A 29 -1.11 18.27 8.95
C PRO A 29 0.13 18.19 8.07
N ILE A 30 1.08 17.34 8.45
CA ILE A 30 2.31 17.05 7.70
C ILE A 30 2.30 15.54 7.42
N THR A 31 2.18 15.19 6.15
CA THR A 31 2.23 13.81 5.69
C THR A 31 3.45 13.62 4.78
N ILE A 32 4.30 12.66 5.12
CA ILE A 32 5.49 12.31 4.34
C ILE A 32 5.40 10.86 3.90
N THR A 33 5.40 10.62 2.60
CA THR A 33 5.53 9.29 2.00
C THR A 33 6.98 9.08 1.59
N LYS A 34 7.70 8.21 2.30
CA LYS A 34 9.07 7.82 1.94
C LYS A 34 9.03 6.51 1.16
N PRO A 35 9.28 6.52 -0.16
CA PRO A 35 9.25 5.31 -0.97
C PRO A 35 10.45 4.42 -0.71
N LYS A 36 10.26 3.11 -0.87
CA LYS A 36 11.33 2.12 -0.95
C LYS A 36 11.95 2.16 -2.34
N ALA A 37 13.25 2.43 -2.40
CA ALA A 37 14.03 2.40 -3.63
C ALA A 37 14.19 0.96 -4.15
N VAL A 38 14.05 0.77 -5.48
CA VAL A 38 14.25 -0.52 -6.14
C VAL A 38 15.67 -0.60 -6.68
N MET A 39 16.54 -1.30 -5.95
CA MET A 39 17.99 -1.35 -6.25
C MET A 39 18.43 -2.58 -7.04
N ASN A 40 17.57 -3.59 -7.15
CA ASN A 40 17.89 -4.86 -7.81
C ASN A 40 18.06 -4.70 -9.33
N ARG A 41 18.84 -5.59 -9.94
CA ARG A 41 19.03 -5.71 -11.40
C ARG A 41 18.87 -7.18 -11.80
N PRO A 42 17.76 -7.59 -12.44
CA PRO A 42 16.63 -6.75 -12.90
C PRO A 42 15.85 -6.09 -11.73
N PRO A 43 15.14 -4.97 -11.98
CA PRO A 43 14.35 -4.30 -10.94
C PRO A 43 13.27 -5.22 -10.37
N LEU A 44 13.35 -5.47 -9.07
CA LEU A 44 12.47 -6.39 -8.36
C LEU A 44 12.30 -5.92 -6.91
N VAL A 45 11.07 -5.91 -6.41
CA VAL A 45 10.77 -5.59 -5.02
C VAL A 45 9.80 -6.63 -4.46
N SER A 46 10.20 -7.32 -3.40
CA SER A 46 9.35 -8.29 -2.73
C SER A 46 8.94 -7.83 -1.32
N PHE A 47 7.70 -8.15 -0.96
CA PHE A 47 7.12 -8.01 0.37
C PHE A 47 6.61 -9.38 0.79
N SER A 48 7.34 -10.02 1.71
CA SER A 48 7.02 -11.37 2.13
C SER A 48 6.22 -11.39 3.43
N ARG A 49 5.42 -12.45 3.58
CA ARG A 49 4.67 -12.79 4.80
C ARG A 49 3.78 -11.65 5.32
N MET A 50 3.11 -10.93 4.43
CA MET A 50 2.11 -9.93 4.83
C MET A 50 0.86 -10.64 5.35
N SER A 51 0.51 -10.40 6.62
CA SER A 51 -0.67 -10.97 7.26
C SER A 51 -1.89 -10.07 7.06
N PHE A 52 -2.97 -10.62 6.53
CA PHE A 52 -4.23 -9.91 6.37
C PHE A 52 -5.31 -10.48 7.28
N LEU A 53 -5.98 -9.56 7.98
CA LEU A 53 -7.23 -9.78 8.69
C LEU A 53 -8.35 -8.98 8.00
N PRO A 54 -9.63 -9.32 8.22
CA PRO A 54 -10.74 -8.50 7.77
C PRO A 54 -10.57 -7.03 8.15
N GLY A 55 -10.60 -6.13 7.16
CA GLY A 55 -10.43 -4.69 7.36
C GLY A 55 -8.97 -4.21 7.43
N HIS A 56 -8.00 -5.12 7.40
CA HIS A 56 -6.58 -4.76 7.35
C HIS A 56 -6.19 -4.28 5.94
N ILE A 57 -5.48 -3.14 5.88
CA ILE A 57 -4.98 -2.54 4.64
C ILE A 57 -3.48 -2.36 4.77
N GLU A 58 -2.72 -3.05 3.93
CA GLU A 58 -1.28 -2.85 3.79
C GLU A 58 -1.02 -1.82 2.71
N ARG A 59 -0.25 -0.77 3.03
CA ARG A 59 0.18 0.26 2.08
C ARG A 59 1.69 0.25 1.96
N ARG A 60 2.18 0.18 0.72
CA ARG A 60 3.59 0.24 0.36
C ARG A 60 3.82 1.40 -0.59
N TYR A 61 4.94 2.09 -0.41
CA TYR A 61 5.37 3.18 -1.29
C TYR A 61 6.65 2.73 -1.97
N ILE A 62 6.65 2.76 -3.30
CA ILE A 62 7.73 2.21 -4.12
C ILE A 62 8.20 3.32 -5.06
N GLU A 63 9.51 3.51 -5.13
CA GLU A 63 10.10 4.40 -6.13
C GLU A 63 10.19 3.63 -7.44
N VAL A 64 9.37 4.02 -8.42
CA VAL A 64 9.38 3.35 -9.72
C VAL A 64 10.69 3.70 -10.43
N PRO A 65 11.51 2.71 -10.84
CA PRO A 65 12.77 2.96 -11.52
C PRO A 65 12.61 3.86 -12.74
N LEU A 66 13.60 4.73 -12.97
CA LEU A 66 13.61 5.56 -14.17
C LEU A 66 13.63 4.69 -15.43
N GLY A 67 12.78 5.01 -16.41
CA GLY A 67 12.64 4.27 -17.66
C GLY A 67 11.64 3.11 -17.62
N ALA A 68 11.11 2.73 -16.45
CA ALA A 68 10.02 1.77 -16.37
C ALA A 68 8.70 2.39 -16.86
N SER A 69 7.98 1.67 -17.74
CA SER A 69 6.68 2.06 -18.29
C SER A 69 5.53 1.13 -17.87
N TRP A 70 5.87 -0.02 -17.31
CA TRP A 70 4.93 -1.01 -16.80
C TRP A 70 5.59 -1.81 -15.66
N VAL A 71 4.77 -2.49 -14.88
CA VAL A 71 5.21 -3.42 -13.85
C VAL A 71 4.38 -4.70 -13.93
N GLU A 72 5.00 -5.84 -13.65
CA GLU A 72 4.31 -7.09 -13.34
C GLU A 72 4.21 -7.23 -11.83
N ALA A 73 3.02 -7.49 -11.31
CA ALA A 73 2.76 -7.76 -9.92
C ALA A 73 2.27 -9.20 -9.76
N THR A 74 2.91 -9.96 -8.87
CA THR A 74 2.54 -11.33 -8.53
C THR A 74 2.14 -11.40 -7.07
N ILE A 75 0.95 -11.95 -6.83
CA ILE A 75 0.40 -12.17 -5.49
C ILE A 75 0.31 -13.66 -5.27
N ARG A 76 1.01 -14.15 -4.23
CA ARG A 76 0.94 -15.54 -3.77
C ARG A 76 0.27 -15.55 -2.42
N THR A 77 -0.77 -16.37 -2.29
CA THR A 77 -1.56 -16.45 -1.06
C THR A 77 -1.39 -17.82 -0.41
N SER A 78 -1.39 -17.86 0.92
CA SER A 78 -1.27 -19.08 1.73
C SER A 78 -1.97 -18.92 3.09
N GLY A 79 -2.17 -20.03 3.81
CA GLY A 79 -2.73 -20.01 5.17
C GLY A 79 -4.24 -19.74 5.24
N PHE A 80 -5.01 -20.18 4.26
CA PHE A 80 -6.48 -20.15 4.32
C PHE A 80 -7.11 -21.33 3.57
N ASP A 81 -8.28 -21.76 4.01
CA ASP A 81 -9.09 -22.85 3.44
C ASP A 81 -10.34 -22.39 2.67
N THR A 82 -10.71 -21.12 2.83
CA THR A 82 -11.98 -20.55 2.35
C THR A 82 -11.74 -19.39 1.42
N THR A 83 -12.62 -19.18 0.43
CA THR A 83 -12.41 -18.17 -0.62
C THR A 83 -12.10 -16.78 -0.05
N ARG A 84 -10.97 -16.20 -0.48
CA ARG A 84 -10.50 -14.86 -0.12
C ARG A 84 -10.63 -13.91 -1.30
N ARG A 85 -11.03 -12.67 -1.03
CA ARG A 85 -11.08 -11.61 -2.06
C ARG A 85 -10.18 -10.48 -1.62
N PHE A 86 -9.29 -10.05 -2.51
CA PHE A 86 -8.36 -8.96 -2.28
C PHE A 86 -8.66 -7.79 -3.22
N PHE A 87 -8.57 -6.59 -2.66
CA PHE A 87 -8.56 -5.33 -3.39
C PHE A 87 -7.11 -4.87 -3.49
N ILE A 88 -6.71 -4.51 -4.70
CA ILE A 88 -5.38 -4.00 -5.00
C ILE A 88 -5.59 -2.67 -5.71
N ASP A 89 -5.16 -1.61 -5.05
CA ASP A 89 -5.20 -0.26 -5.58
C ASP A 89 -3.78 0.23 -5.77
N THR A 90 -3.51 0.85 -6.92
CA THR A 90 -2.27 1.59 -7.15
C THR A 90 -2.55 3.03 -7.53
N ILE A 91 -1.74 3.94 -7.01
CA ILE A 91 -1.85 5.38 -7.27
C ILE A 91 -0.47 5.97 -7.55
N GLN A 92 -0.35 6.74 -8.62
CA GLN A 92 0.78 7.65 -8.85
C GLN A 92 0.27 9.09 -8.98
N ILE A 93 0.79 9.97 -8.14
CA ILE A 93 0.55 11.42 -8.24
C ILE A 93 1.68 12.01 -9.08
N CYS A 94 1.33 12.52 -10.26
CA CYS A 94 2.28 13.21 -11.13
C CYS A 94 2.03 14.72 -11.08
N PRO A 95 3.07 15.57 -11.19
CA PRO A 95 2.90 17.01 -11.22
C PRO A 95 1.89 17.46 -12.27
N LEU A 96 0.93 18.31 -11.86
CA LEU A 96 -0.06 18.94 -12.74
C LEU A 96 -0.92 17.95 -13.55
N ARG A 97 -1.07 16.71 -13.06
CA ARG A 97 -1.90 15.68 -13.71
C ARG A 97 -2.89 15.10 -12.71
N ARG A 98 -4.00 14.59 -13.24
CA ARG A 98 -4.90 13.73 -12.46
C ARG A 98 -4.10 12.51 -11.96
N PRO A 99 -4.30 12.06 -10.70
CA PRO A 99 -3.68 10.84 -10.21
C PRO A 99 -3.97 9.66 -11.14
N ILE A 100 -2.92 8.91 -11.47
CA ILE A 100 -3.02 7.68 -12.25
C ILE A 100 -3.40 6.58 -11.27
N LYS A 101 -4.61 6.04 -11.42
CA LYS A 101 -5.16 5.03 -10.52
C LYS A 101 -5.45 3.74 -11.27
N LEU A 102 -5.12 2.62 -10.66
CA LEU A 102 -5.61 1.29 -11.00
C LEU A 102 -6.32 0.70 -9.79
N GLU A 103 -7.45 0.05 -10.03
CA GLU A 103 -8.14 -0.77 -9.03
C GLU A 103 -8.31 -2.16 -9.61
N ARG A 104 -7.98 -3.19 -8.84
CA ARG A 104 -8.16 -4.58 -9.23
C ARG A 104 -8.69 -5.40 -8.07
N VAL A 105 -9.68 -6.23 -8.35
CA VAL A 105 -10.23 -7.19 -7.39
C VAL A 105 -9.83 -8.59 -7.82
N ILE A 106 -9.16 -9.33 -6.92
CA ILE A 106 -8.73 -10.69 -7.18
C ILE A 106 -9.35 -11.63 -6.16
N THR A 107 -10.03 -12.66 -6.65
CA THR A 107 -10.59 -13.71 -5.79
C THR A 107 -9.71 -14.96 -5.85
N PHE A 108 -9.36 -15.50 -4.69
CA PHE A 108 -8.61 -16.74 -4.51
C PHE A 108 -9.53 -17.76 -3.86
N SER A 109 -9.91 -18.80 -4.61
CA SER A 109 -10.71 -19.91 -4.08
C SER A 109 -9.90 -20.82 -3.16
N SER A 110 -8.60 -20.90 -3.39
CA SER A 110 -7.60 -21.65 -2.63
C SER A 110 -6.25 -20.92 -2.71
N PRO A 111 -5.27 -21.27 -1.84
CA PRO A 111 -3.90 -20.79 -1.94
C PRO A 111 -3.31 -20.97 -3.34
N THR A 112 -3.02 -19.86 -4.02
CA THR A 112 -2.44 -19.88 -5.37
C THR A 112 -1.70 -18.57 -5.65
N ALA A 113 -0.98 -18.54 -6.78
CA ALA A 113 -0.30 -17.37 -7.31
C ALA A 113 -1.10 -16.78 -8.48
N LYS A 114 -1.24 -15.45 -8.50
CA LYS A 114 -1.83 -14.72 -9.63
C LYS A 114 -0.98 -13.52 -9.98
N SER A 115 -0.69 -13.37 -11.27
CA SER A 115 0.12 -12.27 -11.80
C SER A 115 -0.71 -11.34 -12.68
N PHE A 116 -0.33 -10.06 -12.70
CA PHE A 116 -0.97 -9.06 -13.53
C PHE A 116 -0.03 -7.90 -13.82
N ALA A 117 -0.14 -7.34 -15.01
CA ALA A 117 0.65 -6.20 -15.43
C ALA A 117 -0.20 -4.92 -15.48
N PHE A 118 0.43 -3.78 -15.22
CA PHE A 118 -0.20 -2.47 -15.37
C PHE A 118 0.84 -1.37 -15.68
N PRO A 119 0.42 -0.27 -16.35
CA PRO A 119 1.31 0.81 -16.71
C PRO A 119 1.76 1.62 -15.48
N VAL A 120 2.98 2.16 -15.51
CA VAL A 120 3.55 3.04 -14.48
C VAL A 120 4.35 4.17 -15.12
N VAL A 121 4.62 5.22 -14.34
CA VAL A 121 5.51 6.31 -14.69
C VAL A 121 6.81 6.16 -13.89
N GLY A 122 7.92 5.91 -14.58
CA GLY A 122 9.25 5.88 -13.98
C GLY A 122 9.69 7.20 -13.35
N GLY A 123 10.50 7.13 -12.29
CA GLY A 123 10.96 8.30 -11.52
C GLY A 123 9.88 8.94 -10.64
N GLN A 124 8.72 8.31 -10.48
CA GLN A 124 7.65 8.74 -9.58
C GLN A 124 7.40 7.71 -8.49
N THR A 125 6.86 8.15 -7.36
CA THR A 125 6.41 7.23 -6.31
C THR A 125 5.10 6.58 -6.72
N MET A 126 5.00 5.28 -6.51
CA MET A 126 3.76 4.53 -6.59
C MET A 126 3.34 4.10 -5.18
N GLU A 127 2.11 4.44 -4.80
CA GLU A 127 1.41 3.80 -3.69
C GLU A 127 0.80 2.49 -4.19
N LEU A 128 1.04 1.41 -3.46
CA LEU A 128 0.40 0.11 -3.61
C LEU A 128 -0.36 -0.18 -2.31
N ALA A 129 -1.69 -0.22 -2.39
CA ALA A 129 -2.57 -0.58 -1.30
C ALA A 129 -3.18 -1.96 -1.58
N ILE A 130 -3.04 -2.87 -0.64
CA ILE A 130 -3.61 -4.22 -0.70
C ILE A 130 -4.52 -4.37 0.51
N ALA A 131 -5.73 -4.88 0.32
CA ALA A 131 -6.68 -5.12 1.39
C ALA A 131 -7.44 -6.42 1.18
N GLN A 132 -7.69 -7.16 2.26
CA GLN A 132 -8.63 -8.27 2.23
C GLN A 132 -10.06 -7.73 2.38
N PHE A 133 -10.98 -8.22 1.55
CA PHE A 133 -12.39 -7.88 1.67
C PHE A 133 -12.96 -8.39 2.99
N TRP A 134 -13.61 -7.51 3.73
CA TRP A 134 -14.01 -7.73 5.12
C TRP A 134 -14.94 -8.93 5.34
N SER A 135 -15.82 -9.25 4.37
CA SER A 135 -16.72 -10.41 4.47
C SER A 135 -16.19 -11.65 3.73
N SER A 136 -14.96 -11.63 3.22
CA SER A 136 -14.34 -12.85 2.68
C SER A 136 -13.79 -13.73 3.81
N GLY A 137 -14.00 -15.04 3.73
CA GLY A 137 -13.57 -15.98 4.77
C GLY A 137 -14.47 -16.10 5.98
N MET A 138 -15.77 -15.75 5.87
CA MET A 138 -16.73 -15.98 6.95
C MET A 138 -16.68 -17.44 7.43
N GLY A 139 -16.50 -17.63 8.74
CA GLY A 139 -16.39 -18.94 9.37
C GLY A 139 -14.96 -19.44 9.59
N SER A 140 -13.93 -18.72 9.11
CA SER A 140 -12.52 -19.05 9.34
C SER A 140 -11.82 -17.95 10.14
N HIS A 141 -11.03 -18.34 11.15
CA HIS A 141 -10.16 -17.43 11.93
C HIS A 141 -8.72 -17.39 11.37
N GLU A 142 -8.49 -18.04 10.22
CA GLU A 142 -7.17 -18.18 9.63
C GLU A 142 -6.68 -16.86 9.02
N THR A 143 -5.47 -16.47 9.40
CA THR A 143 -4.79 -15.28 8.88
C THR A 143 -4.23 -15.59 7.51
N THR A 144 -4.65 -14.83 6.49
CA THR A 144 -4.12 -15.03 5.14
C THR A 144 -2.73 -14.40 5.03
N ILE A 145 -1.76 -15.21 4.61
CA ILE A 145 -0.38 -14.79 4.38
C ILE A 145 -0.22 -14.53 2.88
N VAL A 146 0.28 -13.35 2.54
CA VAL A 146 0.50 -12.92 1.17
C VAL A 146 1.96 -12.57 0.95
N ASP A 147 2.56 -13.16 -0.08
CA ASP A 147 3.81 -12.69 -0.67
C ASP A 147 3.47 -11.88 -1.93
N PHE A 148 4.00 -10.67 -2.00
CA PHE A 148 3.89 -9.78 -3.15
C PHE A 148 5.26 -9.57 -3.76
N GLU A 149 5.35 -9.75 -5.07
CA GLU A 149 6.56 -9.56 -5.87
C GLU A 149 6.25 -8.74 -7.12
#